data_AF-A0A238KSS8-F1
#
_entry.id   AF-A0A238KSS8-F1
#
_cell.length_a   1.000
_cell.length_b   1.000
_cell.length_c   1.000
_cell.angle_alpha   90.00
_cell.angle_beta   90.00
_cell.angle_gamma   90.00
#
_symmetry.space_group_name_H-M   'P 1'
#
loop_
_entity.id
_entity.type
_entity.pdbx_description
1 polymer ?
#
loop_
_entity_poly.entity_id
_entity_poly.type
_entity_poly.pdbx_seq_one_letter_code
_entity_poly.pdbx_strand_id
1 'polypeptide(L)'
;MKKTVFAALLSVLFATAPYNVRAQVFSATQPEINAFVAADANRDGNLSLPEFRIFVQAMAKSGQPTAKTIRAFAAYRFAFGIVDANKDNLASPEELRSADTGYRNK
;
A
#
# COMPACT_ATOMS: atom_id res chain seq x y z
N MET A 1 -5.58 39.50 -43.68
CA MET A 1 -6.70 38.80 -44.36
C MET A 1 -7.14 37.63 -43.50
N LYS A 2 -8.45 37.53 -43.29
CA LYS A 2 -9.16 36.54 -42.47
C LYS A 2 -9.34 35.24 -43.25
N LYS A 3 -9.23 34.07 -42.58
CA LYS A 3 -10.09 32.88 -42.82
C LYS A 3 -10.28 32.09 -41.53
N THR A 4 -11.44 32.29 -40.93
CA THR A 4 -12.25 31.37 -40.07
C THR A 4 -12.55 30.05 -40.81
N VAL A 5 -12.97 28.89 -40.28
CA VAL A 5 -13.33 28.24 -38.98
C VAL A 5 -13.66 26.77 -39.34
N PHE A 6 -13.50 25.80 -38.43
CA PHE A 6 -14.42 24.65 -38.20
C PHE A 6 -13.91 23.91 -36.93
N ALA A 7 -14.39 24.22 -35.73
CA ALA A 7 -15.59 23.67 -35.07
C ALA A 7 -15.54 22.14 -34.87
N ALA A 8 -15.09 21.71 -33.68
CA ALA A 8 -15.53 20.48 -33.04
C ALA A 8 -15.75 20.79 -31.55
N LEU A 9 -17.01 21.06 -31.20
CA LEU A 9 -17.50 21.21 -29.84
C LEU A 9 -17.56 19.81 -29.20
N LEU A 10 -16.63 19.52 -28.30
CA LEU A 10 -16.82 18.43 -27.33
C LEU A 10 -17.29 19.07 -26.02
N SER A 11 -18.62 19.14 -25.88
CA SER A 11 -19.28 19.56 -24.66
C SER A 11 -19.05 18.52 -23.56
N VAL A 12 -17.96 18.64 -22.80
CA VAL A 12 -17.83 17.94 -21.52
C VAL A 12 -18.55 18.79 -20.48
N LEU A 13 -19.76 18.38 -20.12
CA LEU A 13 -20.42 18.83 -18.90
C LEU A 13 -19.50 18.50 -17.72
N PHE A 14 -18.78 19.50 -17.22
CA PHE A 14 -18.18 19.46 -15.90
C PHE A 14 -19.31 19.50 -14.87
N ALA A 15 -19.89 18.33 -14.58
CA ALA A 15 -20.55 18.14 -13.30
C ALA A 15 -19.44 18.21 -12.24
N THR A 16 -19.31 19.38 -11.60
CA THR A 16 -18.46 19.58 -10.44
C THR A 16 -19.04 18.81 -9.26
N ALA A 17 -18.88 17.49 -9.26
CA ALA A 17 -18.85 16.77 -8.00
C ALA A 17 -17.52 17.18 -7.34
N PRO A 18 -17.52 17.74 -6.11
CA PRO A 18 -16.29 17.79 -5.36
C PRO A 18 -15.89 16.34 -5.12
N TYR A 19 -14.94 15.84 -5.91
CA TYR A 19 -14.20 14.64 -5.54
C TYR A 19 -13.49 15.02 -4.24
N ASN A 20 -14.16 14.77 -3.12
CA ASN A 20 -13.57 14.77 -1.79
C ASN A 20 -12.62 13.57 -1.76
N VAL A 21 -11.53 13.64 -2.51
CA VAL A 21 -10.40 12.75 -2.34
C VAL A 21 -9.78 13.20 -1.03
N ARG A 22 -10.28 12.64 0.08
CA ARG A 22 -9.55 12.68 1.34
C ARG A 22 -8.31 11.86 1.08
N ALA A 23 -7.25 12.51 0.59
CA ALA A 23 -5.92 11.94 0.62
C ALA A 23 -5.64 11.66 2.09
N GLN A 24 -5.85 10.41 2.49
CA GLN A 24 -5.53 9.95 3.82
C GLN A 24 -4.02 10.13 3.92
N VAL A 25 -3.56 11.04 4.76
CA VAL A 25 -2.13 11.34 4.87
C VAL A 25 -1.47 10.10 5.46
N PHE A 26 -0.92 9.25 4.57
CA PHE A 26 -0.16 8.06 4.92
C PHE A 26 1.13 8.50 5.61
N SER A 27 1.18 8.38 6.94
CA SER A 27 2.42 8.64 7.68
C SER A 27 3.14 7.31 7.95
N ALA A 28 3.82 6.80 6.92
CA ALA A 28 4.75 5.68 7.03
C ALA A 28 6.03 6.10 7.76
N THR A 29 6.56 5.23 8.62
CA THR A 29 7.84 5.52 9.28
C THR A 29 8.99 5.31 8.30
N GLN A 30 10.12 6.02 8.44
CA GLN A 30 11.26 5.82 7.54
C GLN A 30 11.75 4.36 7.48
N PRO A 31 11.82 3.61 8.61
CA PRO A 31 12.17 2.18 8.56
C PRO A 31 11.18 1.33 7.76
N GLU A 32 9.88 1.65 7.84
CA GLU A 32 8.82 0.97 7.10
C GLU A 32 8.95 1.22 5.60
N ILE A 33 9.16 2.47 5.19
CA ILE A 33 9.40 2.84 3.79
C ILE A 33 10.64 2.10 3.25
N ASN A 34 11.75 2.16 3.98
CA ASN A 34 13.00 1.52 3.57
C ASN A 34 12.83 0.00 3.46
N ALA A 35 12.13 -0.62 4.41
CA ALA A 35 11.87 -2.06 4.39
C ALA A 35 10.97 -2.46 3.22
N PHE A 36 9.95 -1.66 2.91
CA PHE A 36 9.04 -1.91 1.80
C PHE A 36 9.78 -1.83 0.46
N VAL A 37 10.47 -0.71 0.21
CA VAL A 37 11.22 -0.49 -1.03
C VAL A 37 12.32 -1.53 -1.23
N ALA A 38 12.96 -1.99 -0.16
CA ALA A 38 13.97 -3.05 -0.24
C ALA A 38 13.38 -4.44 -0.48
N ALA A 39 12.12 -4.66 -0.10
CA ALA A 39 11.43 -5.94 -0.25
C ALA A 39 10.73 -6.07 -1.60
N ASP A 40 10.16 -4.98 -2.14
CA ASP A 40 9.50 -4.90 -3.45
C ASP A 40 10.55 -5.02 -4.58
N ALA A 41 10.91 -6.27 -4.90
CA ALA A 41 12.02 -6.57 -5.79
C ALA A 41 11.63 -6.39 -7.26
N ASN A 42 10.38 -6.71 -7.59
CA ASN A 42 9.83 -6.55 -8.94
C ASN A 42 9.32 -5.11 -9.20
N ARG A 43 9.21 -4.27 -8.16
CA ARG A 43 8.79 -2.86 -8.22
C ARG A 43 7.36 -2.70 -8.72
N ASP A 44 6.49 -3.62 -8.35
CA ASP A 44 5.07 -3.55 -8.70
C ASP A 44 4.24 -2.71 -7.72
N GLY A 45 4.88 -2.20 -6.66
CA GLY A 45 4.25 -1.36 -5.65
C GLY A 45 3.46 -2.16 -4.61
N ASN A 46 3.55 -3.49 -4.63
CA ASN A 46 2.96 -4.39 -3.66
C ASN A 46 4.01 -5.42 -3.20
N LEU A 47 3.68 -6.20 -2.18
CA LEU A 47 4.53 -7.30 -1.73
C LEU A 47 3.85 -8.63 -1.98
N SER A 48 4.46 -9.48 -2.80
CA SER A 48 4.14 -10.91 -2.82
C SER A 48 4.53 -11.58 -1.51
N LEU A 49 4.05 -12.81 -1.24
CA LEU A 49 4.40 -13.54 -0.01
C LEU A 49 5.94 -13.67 0.24
N PRO A 50 6.78 -13.97 -0.77
CA PRO A 50 8.24 -13.96 -0.60
C PRO A 50 8.80 -12.60 -0.17
N GLU A 51 8.32 -11.52 -0.78
CA GLU A 51 8.76 -10.15 -0.51
C GLU A 51 8.26 -9.69 0.87
N PHE A 52 7.02 -10.01 1.21
CA PHE A 52 6.45 -9.78 2.53
C PHE A 52 7.30 -10.42 3.64
N ARG A 53 7.84 -11.62 3.42
CA ARG A 53 8.76 -12.25 4.39
C ARG A 53 10.02 -11.39 4.60
N ILE A 54 10.59 -10.83 3.54
CA ILE A 54 11.77 -9.94 3.62
C ILE A 54 11.41 -8.68 4.39
N PHE A 55 10.27 -8.06 4.07
CA PHE A 55 9.73 -6.90 4.76
C PHE A 55 9.57 -7.16 6.27
N VAL A 56 8.89 -8.25 6.67
CA VAL A 56 8.71 -8.62 8.08
C VAL A 56 10.05 -8.83 8.77
N GLN A 57 11.03 -9.45 8.11
CA GLN A 57 12.36 -9.61 8.71
C GLN A 57 13.06 -8.27 8.95
N ALA A 58 12.96 -7.32 8.02
CA ALA A 58 13.51 -5.98 8.18
C ALA A 58 12.80 -5.21 9.31
N MET A 59 11.47 -5.29 9.38
CA MET A 59 10.68 -4.65 10.45
C MET A 59 10.96 -5.27 11.83
N ALA A 60 11.19 -6.58 11.90
CA ALA A 60 11.61 -7.23 13.13
C ALA A 60 13.00 -6.76 13.61
N LYS A 61 13.92 -6.50 12.66
CA LYS A 61 15.26 -5.93 12.95
C LYS A 61 15.16 -4.47 13.40
N SER A 62 14.24 -3.67 12.84
CA SER A 62 14.00 -2.28 13.27
C SER A 62 13.27 -2.16 14.61
N GLY A 63 12.79 -3.28 15.15
CA GLY A 63 12.22 -3.33 16.50
C GLY A 63 10.71 -3.51 16.57
N GLN A 64 10.00 -3.54 15.43
CA GLN A 64 8.54 -3.62 15.40
C GLN A 64 8.04 -4.89 16.12
N PRO A 65 7.20 -4.76 17.18
CA PRO A 65 6.75 -5.92 17.97
C PRO A 65 6.00 -6.97 17.14
N THR A 66 5.05 -6.54 16.31
CA THR A 66 4.25 -7.43 15.45
C THR A 66 5.15 -8.28 14.54
N ALA A 67 6.11 -7.65 13.84
CA ALA A 67 7.05 -8.36 12.98
C ALA A 67 7.97 -9.33 13.75
N LYS A 68 8.40 -8.96 14.97
CA LYS A 68 9.17 -9.88 15.84
C LYS A 68 8.36 -11.13 16.17
N THR A 69 7.08 -10.97 16.51
CA THR A 69 6.16 -12.09 16.78
C THR A 69 5.99 -12.97 15.55
N ILE A 70 5.69 -12.38 14.39
CA ILE A 70 5.52 -13.13 13.13
C ILE A 70 6.80 -13.93 12.82
N ARG A 71 7.97 -13.31 12.96
CA ARG A 71 9.26 -13.97 12.75
C ARG A 71 9.51 -15.09 13.76
N ALA A 72 9.25 -14.86 15.05
CA ALA A 72 9.49 -15.83 16.11
C ALA A 72 8.67 -17.12 15.94
N PHE A 73 7.41 -16.99 15.50
CA PHE A 73 6.52 -18.12 15.25
C PHE A 73 6.56 -18.65 13.81
N ALA A 74 7.44 -18.10 12.96
CA ALA A 74 7.46 -18.38 11.52
C ALA A 74 6.07 -18.24 10.84
N ALA A 75 5.21 -17.36 11.38
CA ALA A 75 3.80 -17.25 11.03
C ALA A 75 3.54 -16.42 9.75
N TYR A 76 4.49 -16.41 8.80
CA TYR A 76 4.47 -15.54 7.63
C TYR A 76 3.21 -15.70 6.78
N ARG A 77 2.82 -16.94 6.46
CA ARG A 77 1.62 -17.20 5.64
C ARG A 77 0.34 -16.78 6.34
N PHE A 78 0.27 -17.02 7.65
CA PHE A 78 -0.88 -16.62 8.45
C PHE A 78 -1.01 -15.10 8.52
N ALA A 79 0.10 -14.39 8.81
CA ALA A 79 0.13 -12.94 8.81
C ALA A 79 -0.18 -12.34 7.43
N PHE A 80 0.36 -12.93 6.37
CA PHE A 80 0.07 -12.50 5.00
C PHE A 80 -1.43 -12.59 4.69
N GLY A 81 -2.08 -13.71 5.06
CA GLY A 81 -3.53 -13.86 4.88
C GLY A 81 -4.40 -12.92 5.74
N ILE A 82 -3.83 -12.28 6.77
CA ILE A 82 -4.52 -11.21 7.51
C ILE A 82 -4.33 -9.86 6.79
N VAL A 83 -3.17 -9.64 6.20
CA VAL A 83 -2.83 -8.41 5.47
C VAL A 83 -3.59 -8.35 4.15
N ASP A 84 -3.54 -9.41 3.34
CA ASP A 84 -4.22 -9.58 2.05
C ASP A 84 -5.74 -9.66 2.26
N ALA A 85 -6.35 -8.49 2.45
CA ALA A 85 -7.75 -8.35 2.81
C ALA A 85 -8.64 -8.48 1.57
N ASN A 86 -8.14 -7.98 0.43
CA ASN A 86 -8.86 -8.05 -0.84
C ASN A 86 -8.69 -9.42 -1.56
N LYS A 87 -7.79 -10.29 -1.09
CA LYS A 87 -7.50 -11.65 -1.59
C LYS A 87 -6.90 -11.67 -2.99
N ASP A 88 -6.08 -10.69 -3.33
CA ASP A 88 -5.36 -10.64 -4.60
C ASP A 88 -3.99 -11.33 -4.56
N ASN A 89 -3.60 -11.90 -3.41
CA ASN A 89 -2.29 -12.53 -3.14
C ASN A 89 -1.12 -11.54 -3.12
N LEU A 90 -1.41 -10.25 -2.96
CA LEU A 90 -0.46 -9.18 -2.76
C LEU A 90 -0.75 -8.49 -1.42
N ALA A 91 0.25 -7.76 -0.93
CA ALA A 91 0.10 -6.90 0.24
C ALA A 91 0.42 -5.48 -0.19
N SER A 92 -0.64 -4.67 -0.36
CA SER A 92 -0.50 -3.24 -0.64
C SER A 92 -0.03 -2.46 0.60
N PRO A 93 0.58 -1.28 0.44
CA PRO A 93 0.90 -0.37 1.56
C PRO A 93 -0.31 -0.07 2.46
N GLU A 94 -1.48 0.09 1.86
CA GLU A 94 -2.76 0.32 2.53
C GLU A 94 -3.15 -0.84 3.44
N GLU A 95 -3.05 -2.06 2.93
CA GLU A 95 -3.36 -3.29 3.65
C GLU A 95 -2.40 -3.55 4.80
N LEU A 96 -1.10 -3.36 4.58
CA LEU A 96 -0.07 -3.49 5.63
C LEU A 96 -0.37 -2.57 6.82
N ARG A 97 -0.73 -1.31 6.55
CA ARG A 97 -1.04 -0.33 7.60
C ARG A 97 -2.37 -0.62 8.29
N SER A 98 -3.37 -1.06 7.52
CA SER A 98 -4.70 -1.41 8.05
C SER A 98 -4.61 -2.62 9.00
N ALA A 99 -3.84 -3.64 8.63
CA ALA A 99 -3.59 -4.81 9.45
C ALA A 99 -2.77 -4.49 10.72
N ASP A 100 -1.70 -3.70 10.63
CA ASP A 100 -0.90 -3.33 11.83
C ASP A 100 -1.72 -2.47 12.81
N THR A 101 -2.47 -1.49 12.30
CA THR A 101 -3.33 -0.64 13.14
C THR A 101 -4.43 -1.47 13.82
N GLY A 102 -5.09 -2.36 13.06
CA GLY A 102 -6.11 -3.26 13.58
C GLY A 102 -5.57 -4.25 14.61
N TYR A 103 -4.31 -4.66 14.51
CA TYR A 103 -3.66 -5.53 15.49
C TYR A 103 -3.29 -4.80 16.78
N ARG A 104 -2.82 -3.54 16.69
CA ARG A 104 -2.36 -2.76 17.86
C ARG A 104 -3.48 -2.18 18.72
N ASN A 105 -4.68 -2.05 18.17
CA ASN A 105 -5.84 -1.49 18.86
C ASN A 105 -6.71 -2.54 19.58
N LYS A 106 -6.25 -3.80 19.64
CA LYS A 106 -6.89 -4.91 20.36
C LYS A 106 -6.13 -5.20 21.66
#